data_AF-A0A5C9ACV7-F1
#
_entry.id   AF-A0A5C9ACV7-F1
#
_cell.length_a   1.000
_cell.length_b   1.000
_cell.length_c   1.000
_cell.angle_alpha   90.00
_cell.angle_beta   90.00
_cell.angle_gamma   90.00
#
_symmetry.space_group_name_H-M   'P 1'
#
loop_
_entity.id
_entity.type
_entity.pdbx_description
1 polymer ?
#
loop_
_entity_poly.entity_id
_entity_poly.type
_entity_poly.pdbx_seq_one_letter_code
_entity_poly.pdbx_strand_id
1 'polypeptide(L)'
;QKLVSDEWQRNNTDMLGPGEDDTGRTTAEIIQDEVKDAPRCMQLAQQFGITALLDRRFKYLSTGETRKTLLCQALMSEPDLLILDEPFDGLDVASRQQLAERLASLHQSGITLVLVLNRFDEIPEFVQFAGVLADCTLAETGAKEELLQQALVAQLAHSEQLEGVQLPEPDEPSARHALPANEPRIVLNNGVVSYNDRPILNNLSWQVNPGEHWQIVGPNGAGKSTL
;
A
#
# COMPACT_ATOMS: atom_id res chain seq x y z
N GLN A 1 4.17 -3.02 -10.86
CA GLN A 1 4.73 -4.08 -10.00
C GLN A 1 6.14 -4.50 -10.41
N LYS A 2 6.45 -4.70 -11.70
CA LYS A 2 7.79 -5.13 -12.18
C LYS A 2 8.96 -4.24 -11.73
N LEU A 3 8.83 -2.91 -11.76
CA LEU A 3 9.93 -2.01 -11.32
C LEU A 3 10.26 -2.15 -9.82
N VAL A 4 9.24 -2.32 -8.98
CA VAL A 4 9.43 -2.54 -7.52
C VAL A 4 10.06 -3.90 -7.27
N SER A 5 9.62 -4.94 -7.99
CA SER A 5 10.26 -6.26 -7.89
C SER A 5 11.68 -6.27 -8.44
N ASP A 6 11.95 -5.53 -9.52
CA ASP A 6 13.27 -5.45 -10.15
C ASP A 6 14.24 -4.67 -9.24
N GLU A 7 13.81 -3.60 -8.57
CA GLU A 7 14.59 -2.94 -7.51
C GLU A 7 14.80 -3.87 -6.30
N TRP A 8 13.77 -4.59 -5.86
CA TRP A 8 13.91 -5.58 -4.78
C TRP A 8 14.87 -6.71 -5.14
N GLN A 9 14.81 -7.23 -6.37
CA GLN A 9 15.67 -8.31 -6.85
C GLN A 9 17.13 -7.86 -7.06
N ARG A 10 17.37 -6.62 -7.52
CA ARG A 10 18.72 -6.04 -7.58
C ARG A 10 19.34 -5.87 -6.20
N ASN A 11 18.52 -5.63 -5.18
CA ASN A 11 18.99 -5.43 -3.81
C ASN A 11 19.11 -6.76 -3.03
N ASN A 12 18.37 -7.81 -3.41
CA ASN A 12 18.44 -9.15 -2.81
C ASN A 12 19.58 -10.02 -3.35
N THR A 13 20.38 -9.54 -4.30
CA THR A 13 21.65 -10.19 -4.61
C THR A 13 22.66 -9.81 -3.52
N ASP A 14 22.84 -10.71 -2.55
CA ASP A 14 23.80 -10.70 -1.43
C ASP A 14 25.30 -10.56 -1.82
N MET A 15 25.61 -10.16 -3.06
CA MET A 15 26.97 -9.91 -3.52
C MET A 15 27.25 -8.41 -3.56
N LEU A 16 27.38 -7.80 -2.37
CA LEU A 16 28.04 -6.51 -2.24
C LEU A 16 29.42 -6.71 -1.61
N GLY A 17 30.46 -6.29 -2.31
CA GLY A 17 31.82 -6.30 -1.77
C GLY A 17 31.98 -5.31 -0.61
N PRO A 18 32.92 -5.52 0.32
CA PRO A 18 33.23 -4.53 1.34
C PRO A 18 33.68 -3.21 0.69
N GLY A 19 32.83 -2.18 0.77
CA GLY A 19 33.08 -0.85 0.19
C GLY A 19 32.19 -0.47 -1.00
N GLU A 20 31.29 -1.34 -1.45
CA GLU A 20 30.23 -0.97 -2.39
C GLU A 20 29.03 -0.40 -1.62
N ASP A 21 28.92 0.93 -1.62
CA ASP A 21 27.65 1.58 -1.29
C ASP A 21 26.65 1.26 -2.41
N ASP A 22 25.77 0.28 -2.19
CA ASP A 22 24.59 0.07 -3.02
C ASP A 22 23.67 1.31 -2.91
N THR A 23 23.99 2.31 -3.73
CA THR A 23 23.23 3.56 -3.84
C THR A 23 22.12 3.38 -4.87
N GLY A 24 21.07 2.64 -4.50
CA GLY A 24 19.84 2.53 -5.31
C GLY A 24 19.29 3.89 -5.77
N ARG A 25 18.29 3.92 -6.64
CA ARG A 25 17.85 5.19 -7.26
C ARG A 25 17.17 6.12 -6.26
N THR A 26 17.33 7.43 -6.46
CA THR A 26 16.54 8.43 -5.72
C THR A 26 15.10 8.46 -6.22
N THR A 27 14.18 8.95 -5.40
CA THR A 27 12.78 9.18 -5.79
C THR A 27 12.70 10.03 -7.06
N ALA A 28 13.51 11.10 -7.17
CA ALA A 28 13.53 11.95 -8.36
C ALA A 28 14.02 11.21 -9.62
N GLU A 29 15.01 10.32 -9.47
CA GLU A 29 15.50 9.48 -10.57
C GLU A 29 14.46 8.46 -11.02
N ILE A 30 13.67 7.92 -10.09
CA ILE A 30 12.55 7.02 -10.41
C ILE A 30 11.44 7.77 -11.13
N ILE A 31 10.98 8.91 -10.61
CA ILE A 31 9.92 9.71 -11.25
C ILE A 31 10.30 10.07 -12.68
N GLN A 32 11.54 10.48 -12.88
CA GLN A 32 12.02 10.91 -14.19
C GLN A 32 12.61 9.76 -15.02
N ASP A 33 12.33 8.49 -14.73
CA ASP A 33 13.01 7.38 -15.43
C ASP A 33 12.88 7.47 -16.95
N GLU A 34 11.64 7.57 -17.43
CA GLU A 34 11.30 7.61 -18.85
C GLU A 34 11.29 9.03 -19.42
N VAL A 35 10.83 10.02 -18.63
CA VAL A 35 10.69 11.42 -19.05
C VAL A 35 11.53 12.32 -18.15
N LYS A 36 12.47 13.06 -18.75
CA LYS A 36 13.39 13.97 -18.04
C LYS A 36 12.84 15.39 -18.06
N ASP A 37 12.13 15.78 -17.00
CA ASP A 37 11.61 17.14 -16.82
C ASP A 37 11.59 17.50 -15.33
N ALA A 38 12.60 18.24 -14.89
CA ALA A 38 12.75 18.60 -13.47
C ALA A 38 11.63 19.54 -12.98
N PRO A 39 11.23 20.60 -13.72
CA PRO A 39 10.05 21.41 -13.37
C PRO A 39 8.77 20.58 -13.18
N ARG A 40 8.46 19.67 -14.11
CA ARG A 40 7.28 18.81 -14.03
C ARG A 40 7.37 17.83 -12.87
N CYS A 41 8.54 17.21 -12.66
CA CYS A 41 8.79 16.33 -11.51
C CYS A 41 8.55 17.06 -10.19
N MET A 42 9.03 18.30 -10.07
CA MET A 42 8.82 19.13 -8.88
C MET A 42 7.34 19.48 -8.68
N GLN A 43 6.63 19.84 -9.76
CA GLN A 43 5.20 20.14 -9.72
C GLN A 43 4.39 18.94 -9.23
N LEU A 44 4.63 17.75 -9.78
CA LEU A 44 3.97 16.51 -9.36
C LEU A 44 4.35 16.16 -7.92
N ALA A 45 5.62 16.27 -7.53
CA ALA A 45 6.05 16.01 -6.17
C ALA A 45 5.38 16.94 -5.16
N GLN A 46 5.24 18.22 -5.49
CA GLN A 46 4.50 19.19 -4.67
C GLN A 46 3.02 18.84 -4.60
N GLN A 47 2.42 18.52 -5.76
CA GLN A 47 1.04 18.08 -5.83
C GLN A 47 0.88 16.94 -4.84
N PHE A 48 1.62 15.83 -4.97
CA PHE A 48 1.55 14.60 -4.16
C PHE A 48 2.10 14.70 -2.73
N GLY A 49 2.65 15.84 -2.33
CA GLY A 49 3.18 16.07 -0.98
C GLY A 49 4.44 15.24 -0.69
N ILE A 50 5.23 14.92 -1.72
CA ILE A 50 6.44 14.09 -1.63
C ILE A 50 7.72 14.88 -1.97
N THR A 51 7.67 16.21 -2.01
CA THR A 51 8.84 17.06 -2.32
C THR A 51 10.05 16.75 -1.45
N ALA A 52 9.86 16.54 -0.14
CA ALA A 52 10.95 16.22 0.79
C ALA A 52 11.56 14.81 0.56
N LEU A 53 10.95 13.99 -0.29
CA LEU A 53 11.38 12.63 -0.58
C LEU A 53 12.20 12.54 -1.86
N LEU A 54 12.29 13.61 -2.66
CA LEU A 54 12.93 13.59 -3.98
C LEU A 54 14.38 13.07 -3.93
N ASP A 55 15.14 13.45 -2.90
CA ASP A 55 16.53 13.02 -2.70
C ASP A 55 16.64 11.69 -1.93
N ARG A 56 15.54 11.23 -1.33
CA ARG A 56 15.51 9.96 -0.59
C ARG A 56 15.59 8.79 -1.57
N ARG A 57 16.28 7.73 -1.16
CA ARG A 57 16.39 6.50 -1.95
C ARG A 57 15.04 5.76 -1.97
N PHE A 58 14.67 5.25 -3.14
CA PHE A 58 13.38 4.60 -3.38
C PHE A 58 13.15 3.41 -2.45
N LYS A 59 14.19 2.58 -2.23
CA LYS A 59 14.15 1.43 -1.32
C LYS A 59 13.80 1.75 0.14
N TYR A 60 13.97 3.00 0.58
CA TYR A 60 13.64 3.41 1.94
C TYR A 60 12.27 4.07 2.07
N LEU A 61 11.52 4.17 0.98
CA LEU A 61 10.17 4.72 1.01
C LEU A 61 9.22 3.70 1.65
N SER A 62 8.30 4.20 2.47
CA SER A 62 7.15 3.41 2.90
C SER A 62 6.28 3.03 1.68
N THR A 63 5.39 2.07 1.85
CA THR A 63 4.47 1.61 0.79
C THR A 63 3.68 2.77 0.17
N GLY A 64 3.16 3.68 1.01
CA GLY A 64 2.41 4.83 0.52
C GLY A 64 3.27 5.86 -0.21
N GLU A 65 4.49 6.09 0.26
CA GLU A 65 5.45 6.98 -0.43
C GLU A 65 5.86 6.38 -1.78
N THR A 66 6.17 5.08 -1.82
CA THR A 66 6.47 4.32 -3.05
C THR A 66 5.35 4.48 -4.07
N ARG A 67 4.10 4.30 -3.65
CA ARG A 67 2.94 4.40 -4.53
C ARG A 67 2.75 5.80 -5.09
N LYS A 68 2.92 6.85 -4.27
CA LYS A 68 2.89 8.24 -4.73
C LYS A 68 4.01 8.53 -5.74
N THR A 69 5.21 8.02 -5.49
CA THR A 69 6.34 8.13 -6.42
C THR A 69 6.04 7.52 -7.78
N LEU A 70 5.51 6.30 -7.82
CA LEU A 70 5.15 5.62 -9.07
C LEU A 70 4.00 6.32 -9.80
N LEU A 71 3.05 6.90 -9.06
CA LEU A 71 1.99 7.70 -9.65
C LEU A 71 2.53 8.99 -10.29
N CYS A 72 3.47 9.68 -9.61
CA CYS A 72 4.18 10.80 -10.21
C CYS A 72 4.93 10.37 -11.48
N GLN A 73 5.63 9.24 -11.46
CA GLN A 73 6.32 8.68 -12.62
C GLN A 73 5.36 8.49 -13.81
N ALA A 74 4.20 7.86 -13.58
CA ALA A 74 3.22 7.61 -14.63
C ALA A 74 2.59 8.90 -15.20
N LEU A 75 2.52 9.97 -14.41
CA LEU A 75 1.97 11.27 -14.82
C LEU A 75 2.98 12.17 -15.53
N MET A 76 4.27 11.80 -15.56
CA MET A 76 5.30 12.58 -16.25
C MET A 76 5.06 12.66 -17.76
N SER A 77 4.49 11.63 -18.38
CA SER A 77 4.24 11.58 -19.82
C SER A 77 2.94 12.26 -20.25
N GLU A 78 2.24 12.94 -19.33
CA GLU A 78 0.94 13.59 -19.58
C GLU A 78 -0.07 12.66 -20.28
N PRO A 79 -0.36 11.47 -19.71
CA PRO A 79 -1.14 10.46 -20.39
C PRO A 79 -2.62 10.85 -20.54
N ASP A 80 -3.22 10.49 -21.68
CA ASP A 80 -4.67 10.58 -21.88
C ASP A 80 -5.44 9.48 -21.12
N LEU A 81 -4.78 8.35 -20.82
CA LEU A 81 -5.32 7.19 -20.11
C LEU A 81 -4.34 6.69 -19.03
N LEU A 82 -4.82 6.55 -17.81
CA LEU A 82 -4.09 5.99 -16.69
C LEU A 82 -4.83 4.79 -16.10
N ILE A 83 -4.17 3.64 -16.10
CA ILE A 83 -4.67 2.39 -15.50
C ILE A 83 -3.93 2.17 -14.17
N LEU A 84 -4.69 2.04 -13.10
CA LEU A 84 -4.15 1.87 -11.74
C LEU A 84 -4.64 0.56 -11.14
N ASP A 85 -3.69 -0.25 -10.73
CA ASP A 85 -3.93 -1.52 -10.05
C ASP A 85 -3.86 -1.34 -8.53
N GLU A 86 -4.99 -1.60 -7.86
CA GLU A 86 -5.21 -1.48 -6.42
C GLU A 86 -4.61 -0.19 -5.81
N PRO A 87 -4.91 1.02 -6.34
CA PRO A 87 -4.24 2.27 -5.96
C PRO A 87 -4.35 2.63 -4.47
N PHE A 88 -5.26 2.03 -3.72
CA PHE A 88 -5.48 2.35 -2.30
C PHE A 88 -4.82 1.37 -1.33
N ASP A 89 -4.19 0.31 -1.83
CA ASP A 89 -3.62 -0.73 -0.99
C ASP A 89 -2.34 -0.25 -0.27
N GLY A 90 -2.21 -0.65 1.00
CA GLY A 90 -1.15 -0.20 1.91
C GLY A 90 -1.27 1.27 2.39
N LEU A 91 -2.39 1.95 2.12
CA LEU A 91 -2.65 3.31 2.60
C LEU A 91 -3.51 3.34 3.86
N ASP A 92 -3.16 4.22 4.81
CA ASP A 92 -4.07 4.58 5.89
C ASP A 92 -5.29 5.38 5.38
N VAL A 93 -6.31 5.53 6.23
CA VAL A 93 -7.60 6.18 5.88
C VAL A 93 -7.41 7.59 5.32
N ALA A 94 -6.55 8.40 5.94
CA ALA A 94 -6.31 9.78 5.50
C ALA A 94 -5.57 9.80 4.15
N SER A 95 -4.56 8.96 3.98
CA SER A 95 -3.79 8.82 2.74
C SER A 95 -4.66 8.31 1.58
N ARG A 96 -5.58 7.38 1.86
CA ARG A 96 -6.57 6.88 0.90
C ARG A 96 -7.50 7.99 0.42
N GLN A 97 -8.06 8.78 1.34
CA GLN A 97 -8.91 9.92 0.99
C GLN A 97 -8.16 10.94 0.13
N GLN A 98 -6.94 11.32 0.55
CA GLN A 98 -6.10 12.24 -0.22
C GLN A 98 -5.82 11.72 -1.63
N LEU A 99 -5.56 10.41 -1.79
CA LEU A 99 -5.36 9.83 -3.12
C LEU A 99 -6.64 9.87 -3.95
N ALA A 100 -7.79 9.55 -3.37
CA ALA A 100 -9.07 9.60 -4.09
C ALA A 100 -9.38 11.03 -4.61
N GLU A 101 -9.16 12.06 -3.80
CA GLU A 101 -9.33 13.47 -4.19
C GLU A 101 -8.39 13.87 -5.35
N ARG A 102 -7.17 13.34 -5.35
CA ARG A 102 -6.20 13.57 -6.43
C ARG A 102 -6.60 12.90 -7.72
N LEU A 103 -7.05 11.65 -7.65
CA LEU A 103 -7.56 10.94 -8.82
C LEU A 103 -8.79 11.66 -9.40
N ALA A 104 -9.68 12.18 -8.54
CA ALA A 104 -10.80 13.00 -8.99
C ALA A 104 -10.33 14.26 -9.74
N SER A 105 -9.30 14.94 -9.22
CA SER A 105 -8.72 16.13 -9.87
C SER A 105 -8.08 15.81 -11.22
N LEU A 106 -7.38 14.68 -11.33
CA LEU A 106 -6.78 14.21 -12.59
C LEU A 106 -7.87 13.90 -13.62
N HIS A 107 -8.95 13.23 -13.20
CA HIS A 107 -10.10 12.99 -14.05
C HIS A 107 -10.72 14.31 -14.56
N GLN A 108 -10.92 15.28 -13.67
CA GLN A 108 -11.44 16.61 -14.04
C GLN A 108 -10.52 17.37 -15.01
N SER A 109 -9.22 17.10 -14.99
CA SER A 109 -8.26 17.69 -15.93
C SER A 109 -8.28 17.05 -17.33
N GLY A 110 -9.10 16.01 -17.54
CA GLY A 110 -9.31 15.35 -18.83
C GLY A 110 -8.66 13.98 -18.96
N ILE A 111 -7.96 13.49 -17.94
CA ILE A 111 -7.33 12.17 -17.97
C ILE A 111 -8.42 11.09 -17.78
N THR A 112 -8.42 10.09 -18.66
CA THR A 112 -9.26 8.91 -18.49
C THR A 112 -8.64 7.98 -17.46
N LEU A 113 -9.41 7.56 -16.45
CA LEU A 113 -8.92 6.68 -15.38
C LEU A 113 -9.61 5.32 -15.45
N VAL A 114 -8.81 4.24 -15.33
CA VAL A 114 -9.29 2.88 -15.10
C VAL A 114 -8.69 2.40 -13.78
N LEU A 115 -9.53 2.06 -12.82
CA LEU A 115 -9.11 1.59 -11.50
C LEU A 115 -9.49 0.11 -11.36
N VAL A 116 -8.50 -0.74 -11.08
CA VAL A 116 -8.72 -2.12 -10.67
C VAL A 116 -8.76 -2.13 -9.15
N LEU A 117 -9.88 -2.54 -8.58
CA LEU A 117 -10.17 -2.48 -7.15
C LEU A 117 -10.71 -3.84 -6.69
N ASN A 118 -10.32 -4.26 -5.49
CA ASN A 118 -10.77 -5.52 -4.89
C ASN A 118 -11.90 -5.34 -3.89
N ARG A 119 -12.26 -4.09 -3.55
CA ARG A 119 -13.25 -3.78 -2.52
C ARG A 119 -14.23 -2.74 -3.00
N PHE A 120 -15.51 -2.98 -2.74
CA PHE A 120 -16.58 -2.05 -3.16
C PHE A 120 -16.54 -0.72 -2.41
N ASP A 121 -16.12 -0.72 -1.14
CA ASP A 121 -16.01 0.49 -0.32
C ASP A 121 -14.84 1.41 -0.72
N GLU A 122 -13.97 0.95 -1.62
CA GLU A 122 -12.86 1.72 -2.15
C GLU A 122 -13.19 2.45 -3.46
N ILE A 123 -14.35 2.17 -4.07
CA ILE A 123 -14.75 2.79 -5.33
C ILE A 123 -14.96 4.30 -5.11
N PRO A 124 -14.15 5.17 -5.75
CA PRO A 124 -14.30 6.61 -5.56
C PRO A 124 -15.65 7.13 -6.06
N GLU A 125 -16.14 8.19 -5.44
CA GLU A 125 -17.44 8.78 -5.76
C GLU A 125 -17.54 9.23 -7.24
N PHE A 126 -16.45 9.79 -7.78
CA PHE A 126 -16.38 10.28 -9.16
C PHE A 126 -16.46 9.17 -10.22
N VAL A 127 -16.34 7.89 -9.84
CA VAL A 127 -16.48 6.76 -10.77
C VAL A 127 -17.95 6.61 -11.16
N GLN A 128 -18.22 6.75 -12.46
CA GLN A 128 -19.57 6.68 -13.03
C GLN A 128 -19.91 5.30 -13.61
N PHE A 129 -18.89 4.59 -14.12
CA PHE A 129 -19.03 3.28 -14.74
C PHE A 129 -18.18 2.26 -13.99
N ALA A 130 -18.71 1.05 -13.85
CA ALA A 130 -18.02 -0.06 -13.22
C ALA A 130 -18.20 -1.33 -14.06
N GLY A 131 -17.35 -2.31 -13.81
CA GLY A 131 -17.55 -3.66 -14.32
C GLY A 131 -16.99 -4.68 -13.34
N VAL A 132 -17.55 -5.88 -13.37
CA VAL A 132 -17.13 -7.00 -12.51
C VAL A 132 -16.28 -7.95 -13.34
N LEU A 133 -15.05 -8.18 -12.89
CA LEU A 133 -14.14 -9.12 -13.50
C LEU A 133 -14.27 -10.49 -12.82
N ALA A 134 -14.63 -11.53 -13.58
CA ALA A 134 -14.71 -12.92 -13.12
C ALA A 134 -14.12 -13.83 -14.19
N ASP A 135 -13.30 -14.80 -13.79
CA ASP A 135 -12.64 -15.75 -14.71
C ASP A 135 -11.91 -15.07 -15.88
N CYS A 136 -11.23 -13.95 -15.60
CA CYS A 136 -10.56 -13.10 -16.59
C CYS A 136 -11.49 -12.53 -17.68
N THR A 137 -12.80 -12.50 -17.42
CA THR A 137 -13.82 -11.91 -18.29
C THR A 137 -14.57 -10.80 -17.56
N LEU A 138 -14.91 -9.74 -18.28
CA LEU A 138 -15.72 -8.66 -17.75
C LEU A 138 -17.18 -9.09 -17.80
N ALA A 139 -17.63 -9.75 -16.73
CA ALA A 139 -18.91 -10.45 -16.67
C ALA A 139 -20.10 -9.48 -16.72
N GLU A 140 -19.98 -8.35 -16.03
CA GLU A 140 -20.99 -7.29 -15.97
C GLU A 140 -20.33 -5.93 -16.19
N THR A 141 -21.04 -5.02 -16.86
CA THR A 141 -20.61 -3.63 -17.06
C THR A 141 -21.80 -2.70 -17.09
N GLY A 142 -21.66 -1.51 -16.52
CA GLY A 142 -22.71 -0.50 -16.60
C GLY A 142 -22.44 0.73 -15.75
N ALA A 143 -23.48 1.54 -15.56
CA ALA A 143 -23.44 2.60 -14.57
C ALA A 143 -23.21 2.00 -13.18
N LYS A 144 -22.32 2.61 -12.40
CA LYS A 144 -21.94 2.12 -11.06
C LYS A 144 -23.18 1.87 -10.18
N GLU A 145 -24.12 2.81 -10.17
CA GLU A 145 -25.33 2.71 -9.34
C GLU A 145 -26.21 1.52 -9.72
N GLU A 146 -26.42 1.28 -11.01
CA GLU A 146 -27.22 0.14 -11.51
C GLU A 146 -26.51 -1.18 -11.24
N LEU A 147 -25.20 -1.22 -11.47
CA LEU A 147 -24.38 -2.42 -11.28
C LEU A 147 -24.34 -2.84 -9.81
N LEU A 148 -24.16 -1.89 -8.88
CA LEU A 148 -24.14 -2.18 -7.44
C LEU A 148 -25.51 -2.66 -6.91
N GLN A 149 -26.61 -2.38 -7.61
CA GLN A 149 -27.95 -2.87 -7.27
C GLN A 149 -28.24 -4.28 -7.79
N GLN A 150 -27.44 -4.82 -8.71
CA GLN A 150 -27.63 -6.17 -9.22
C GLN A 150 -27.45 -7.20 -8.09
N ALA A 151 -28.33 -8.21 -8.03
CA ALA A 151 -28.35 -9.18 -6.94
C ALA A 151 -27.02 -9.95 -6.77
N LEU A 152 -26.34 -10.29 -7.86
CA LEU A 152 -25.03 -10.96 -7.82
C LEU A 152 -23.95 -10.04 -7.22
N VAL A 153 -23.93 -8.77 -7.63
CA VAL A 153 -22.97 -7.78 -7.12
C VAL A 153 -23.26 -7.45 -5.66
N ALA A 154 -24.54 -7.32 -5.29
CA ALA A 154 -24.95 -7.13 -3.91
C ALA A 154 -24.56 -8.34 -3.03
N GLN A 155 -24.66 -9.58 -3.55
CA GLN A 155 -24.18 -10.78 -2.87
C GLN A 155 -22.66 -10.78 -2.71
N LEU A 156 -21.89 -10.39 -3.73
CA LEU A 156 -20.43 -10.28 -3.64
C LEU A 156 -20.01 -9.22 -2.62
N ALA A 157 -20.65 -8.04 -2.64
CA ALA A 157 -20.40 -6.97 -1.69
C ALA A 157 -20.77 -7.38 -0.25
N HIS A 158 -21.83 -8.15 -0.07
CA HIS A 158 -22.19 -8.70 1.23
C HIS A 158 -21.26 -9.85 1.66
N SER A 159 -20.68 -10.57 0.69
CA SER A 159 -19.68 -11.62 0.96
C SER A 159 -18.40 -11.06 1.58
N GLU A 160 -18.00 -9.82 1.26
CA GLU A 160 -16.89 -9.13 1.94
C GLU A 160 -17.16 -8.90 3.44
N GLN A 161 -18.44 -8.94 3.85
CA GLN A 161 -18.89 -8.70 5.22
C GLN A 161 -19.27 -10.00 5.95
N LEU A 162 -18.93 -11.18 5.42
CA LEU A 162 -19.36 -12.48 5.98
C LEU A 162 -19.05 -12.61 7.47
N GLU A 163 -20.09 -12.45 8.29
CA GLU A 163 -20.15 -12.99 9.65
C GLU A 163 -20.37 -14.50 9.56
N GLY A 164 -19.43 -15.30 10.06
CA GLY A 164 -19.57 -16.76 10.16
C GLY A 164 -18.66 -17.59 9.27
N VAL A 165 -17.57 -17.04 8.74
CA VAL A 165 -16.47 -17.84 8.19
C VAL A 165 -15.98 -18.78 9.29
N GLN A 166 -16.19 -20.09 9.12
CA GLN A 166 -15.61 -21.08 10.01
C GLN A 166 -14.09 -21.10 9.75
N LEU A 167 -13.33 -20.65 10.75
CA LEU A 167 -11.89 -20.81 10.73
C LEU A 167 -11.57 -22.32 10.67
N PRO A 168 -10.61 -22.75 9.85
CA PRO A 168 -10.15 -24.13 9.88
C PRO A 168 -9.67 -24.49 11.28
N GLU A 169 -9.82 -25.75 11.67
CA GLU A 169 -9.26 -26.19 12.95
C GLU A 169 -7.75 -25.94 12.96
N PRO A 170 -7.19 -25.40 14.05
CA PRO A 170 -5.77 -25.18 14.15
C PRO A 170 -5.02 -26.50 14.00
N ASP A 171 -3.90 -26.49 13.28
CA ASP A 171 -3.02 -27.65 13.17
C ASP A 171 -2.71 -28.20 14.56
N GLU A 172 -2.83 -29.52 14.74
CA GLU A 172 -2.40 -30.16 15.98
C GLU A 172 -0.87 -30.30 15.99
N PRO A 173 -0.14 -29.48 16.77
CA PRO A 173 1.31 -29.63 16.82
C PRO A 173 1.67 -30.95 17.48
N SER A 174 2.71 -31.61 16.96
CA SER A 174 3.26 -32.86 17.48
C SER A 174 3.73 -32.77 18.94
N ALA A 175 3.92 -31.55 19.47
CA ALA A 175 4.10 -31.28 20.89
C ALA A 175 3.46 -29.92 21.26
N ARG A 176 2.52 -29.93 22.23
CA ARG A 176 2.03 -28.70 22.86
C ARG A 176 2.91 -28.37 24.06
N HIS A 177 3.86 -27.46 23.89
CA HIS A 177 4.49 -26.80 25.04
C HIS A 177 3.46 -25.84 25.66
N ALA A 178 2.74 -26.33 26.66
CA ALA A 178 1.78 -25.51 27.40
C ALA A 178 2.54 -24.46 28.21
N LEU A 179 2.55 -23.21 27.73
CA LEU A 179 2.98 -22.07 28.53
C LEU A 179 1.97 -21.85 29.68
N PRO A 180 2.41 -21.48 30.88
CA PRO A 180 1.53 -21.27 32.03
C PRO A 180 0.37 -20.31 31.72
N ALA A 181 -0.80 -20.58 32.29
CA ALA A 181 -2.03 -19.84 31.96
C ALA A 181 -2.00 -18.36 32.38
N ASN A 182 -1.14 -18.01 33.35
CA ASN A 182 -1.02 -16.66 33.88
C ASN A 182 0.27 -15.95 33.46
N GLU A 183 1.02 -16.53 32.53
CA GLU A 183 2.24 -15.91 32.03
C GLU A 183 1.99 -15.24 30.68
N PRO A 184 2.53 -14.03 30.48
CA PRO A 184 2.45 -13.36 29.19
C PRO A 184 3.05 -14.23 28.09
N ARG A 185 2.42 -14.19 26.92
CA ARG A 185 2.88 -14.90 25.73
C ARG A 185 4.05 -14.16 25.07
N ILE A 186 4.03 -12.83 25.14
CA ILE A 186 5.06 -11.95 24.58
C ILE A 186 5.36 -10.88 25.62
N VAL A 187 6.65 -10.62 25.88
CA VAL A 187 7.12 -9.51 26.70
C VAL A 187 8.26 -8.80 25.96
N LEU A 188 8.05 -7.53 25.66
CA LEU A 188 9.07 -6.61 25.16
C LEU A 188 9.35 -5.59 26.27
N ASN A 189 10.60 -5.47 26.69
CA ASN A 189 11.03 -4.52 27.72
C ASN A 189 11.98 -3.50 27.10
N ASN A 190 11.59 -2.23 27.12
CA ASN A 190 12.39 -1.11 26.61
C ASN A 190 12.96 -1.36 25.20
N GLY A 191 12.14 -1.90 24.29
CA GLY A 191 12.51 -2.15 22.92
C GLY A 191 12.90 -0.86 22.19
N VAL A 192 14.03 -0.90 21.51
CA VAL A 192 14.53 0.19 20.65
C VAL A 192 14.82 -0.40 19.28
N VAL A 193 14.28 0.21 18.24
CA VAL A 193 14.54 -0.17 16.85
C VAL A 193 14.93 1.08 16.07
N SER A 194 16.06 1.01 15.38
CA SER A 194 16.61 2.11 14.59
C SER A 194 17.00 1.60 13.20
N TYR A 195 16.69 2.38 12.16
CA TYR A 195 17.29 2.19 10.83
C TYR A 195 18.34 3.29 10.64
N ASN A 196 19.60 2.89 10.48
CA ASN A 196 20.76 3.80 10.56
C ASN A 196 20.71 4.62 11.88
N ASP A 197 21.04 5.91 11.83
CA ASP A 197 21.02 6.82 12.99
C ASP A 197 19.62 7.35 13.36
N ARG A 198 18.55 6.86 12.72
CA ARG A 198 17.19 7.33 12.98
C ARG A 198 16.43 6.32 13.85
N PRO A 199 16.16 6.63 15.13
CA PRO A 199 15.34 5.77 15.96
C PRO A 199 13.89 5.78 15.45
N ILE A 200 13.33 4.59 15.26
CA ILE A 200 11.94 4.39 14.83
C ILE A 200 11.06 4.04 16.03
N LEU A 201 11.53 3.13 16.89
CA LEU A 201 10.93 2.79 18.17
C LEU A 201 11.93 3.13 19.27
N ASN A 202 11.46 3.76 20.34
CA ASN A 202 12.31 4.13 21.46
C ASN A 202 11.60 3.82 22.79
N ASN A 203 12.25 3.00 23.62
CA ASN A 203 11.76 2.58 24.95
C ASN A 203 10.33 2.02 24.95
N LEU A 204 9.98 1.21 23.94
CA LEU A 204 8.67 0.56 23.89
C LEU A 204 8.67 -0.67 24.80
N SER A 205 7.83 -0.64 25.84
CA SER A 205 7.53 -1.84 26.63
C SER A 205 6.11 -2.30 26.32
N TRP A 206 5.97 -3.57 25.93
CA TRP A 206 4.70 -4.15 25.49
C TRP A 206 4.58 -5.59 25.96
N GLN A 207 3.37 -6.00 26.32
CA GLN A 207 3.06 -7.33 26.83
C GLN A 207 1.77 -7.82 26.19
N VAL A 208 1.78 -9.07 25.72
CA VAL A 208 0.59 -9.77 25.21
C VAL A 208 0.24 -10.91 26.16
N ASN A 209 -0.92 -10.84 26.79
CA ASN A 209 -1.39 -11.86 27.71
C ASN A 209 -2.14 -13.00 27.00
N PRO A 210 -2.30 -14.16 27.66
CA PRO A 210 -3.08 -15.26 27.10
C PRO A 210 -4.52 -14.84 26.75
N GLY A 211 -4.94 -15.12 25.52
CA GLY A 211 -6.28 -14.79 25.01
C GLY A 211 -6.46 -13.36 24.49
N GLU A 212 -5.42 -12.52 24.53
CA GLU A 212 -5.47 -11.19 23.93
C GLU A 212 -5.23 -11.22 22.42
N HIS A 213 -6.02 -10.42 21.69
CA HIS A 213 -5.83 -10.16 20.27
C HIS A 213 -5.57 -8.66 20.10
N TRP A 214 -4.44 -8.34 19.47
CA TRP A 214 -3.99 -6.95 19.33
C TRP A 214 -4.06 -6.51 17.87
N GLN A 215 -4.50 -5.26 17.66
CA GLN A 215 -4.43 -4.57 16.38
C GLN A 215 -3.52 -3.36 16.53
N ILE A 216 -2.46 -3.31 15.72
CA ILE A 216 -1.53 -2.17 15.68
C ILE A 216 -2.04 -1.16 14.66
N VAL A 217 -2.51 -0.01 15.13
CA VAL A 217 -3.09 1.05 14.30
C VAL A 217 -2.28 2.34 14.38
N GLY A 218 -2.36 3.17 13.34
CA GLY A 218 -1.65 4.45 13.27
C GLY A 218 -1.36 4.91 11.84
N PRO A 219 -0.93 6.16 11.63
CA PRO A 219 -0.64 6.70 10.31
C PRO A 219 0.55 5.98 9.64
N ASN A 220 0.65 6.09 8.31
CA ASN A 220 1.80 5.57 7.56
C ASN A 220 3.11 6.21 8.05
N GLY A 221 4.14 5.38 8.19
CA GLY A 221 5.44 5.80 8.75
C GLY A 221 5.52 5.83 10.29
N ALA A 222 4.45 5.51 11.03
CA ALA A 222 4.46 5.49 12.51
C ALA A 222 5.27 4.33 13.14
N GLY A 223 5.94 3.49 12.36
CA GLY A 223 6.70 2.33 12.86
C GLY A 223 5.89 1.04 13.03
N LYS A 224 4.67 0.96 12.50
CA LYS A 224 3.78 -0.21 12.63
C LYS A 224 4.39 -1.52 12.13
N SER A 225 5.07 -1.50 10.99
CA SER A 225 5.75 -2.68 10.42
C SER A 225 7.14 -2.90 11.02
N THR A 226 7.63 -1.94 11.81
CA THR A 226 8.91 -2.03 12.53
C THR A 226 8.72 -2.69 13.90
N LEU A 227 7.52 -2.60 14.48
CA LEU A 227 7.08 -3.33 15.66
C LEU A 227 6.72 -4.77 15.29
#